data_AF-A0A5D4TGX4-F1
#
_entry.id   AF-A0A5D4TGX4-F1
#
_cell.length_a   1.000
_cell.length_b   1.000
_cell.length_c   1.000
_cell.angle_alpha   90.00
_cell.angle_beta   90.00
_cell.angle_gamma   90.00
#
_symmetry.space_group_name_H-M   'P 1'
#
loop_
_entity.id
_entity.type
_entity.pdbx_description
1 polymer ?
#
loop_
_entity_poly.entity_id
_entity_poly.type
_entity_poly.pdbx_seq_one_letter_code
_entity_poly.pdbx_strand_id
1 'polypeptide(L)' 'MVEVYGTIQDRPLENEKLDFEIQLNVPSIYDKDMPIPESTKLIVDEINRKYKTNYSYSCHINPLHIK' A
#
# COMPACT_ATOMS: atom_id res chain seq x y z
N MET A 1 -1.12 15.12 3.66
CA MET A 1 -1.94 14.03 3.10
C MET A 1 -1.27 13.65 1.80
N VAL A 2 -1.02 12.36 1.63
CA VAL A 2 -0.30 11.83 0.47
C VAL A 2 -1.23 10.89 -0.28
N GLU A 3 -1.31 11.03 -1.59
CA GLU A 3 -2.09 10.13 -2.43
C GLU A 3 -1.19 9.03 -2.97
N VAL A 4 -1.62 7.77 -2.81
CA VAL A 4 -0.82 6.61 -3.20
C VAL A 4 -1.68 5.69 -4.04
N TYR A 5 -1.14 5.24 -5.17
CA TYR A 5 -1.83 4.33 -6.07
C TYR A 5 -0.88 3.30 -6.66
N GLY A 6 -1.44 2.14 -7.03
CA GLY A 6 -0.65 1.02 -7.50
C GLY A 6 -1.45 -0.26 -7.56
N THR A 7 -0.75 -1.38 -7.68
CA THR A 7 -1.34 -2.72 -7.65
C THR A 7 -0.78 -3.50 -6.48
N ILE A 8 -1.63 -4.11 -5.66
CA ILE A 8 -1.26 -4.98 -4.53
C ILE A 8 -1.60 -6.44 -4.83
N GLN A 9 -0.74 -7.35 -4.39
CA GLN A 9 -0.91 -8.80 -4.50
C GLN A 9 -0.38 -9.50 -3.24
N ASP A 10 -1.16 -10.37 -2.61
CA ASP A 10 -0.77 -10.98 -1.33
C ASP A 10 0.37 -12.01 -1.49
N ARG A 11 0.25 -12.87 -2.50
CA ARG A 11 1.24 -13.90 -2.87
C ARG A 11 1.42 -13.95 -4.39
N PRO A 12 2.65 -14.08 -4.90
CA PRO A 12 2.91 -14.12 -6.35
C PRO A 12 2.21 -15.27 -7.09
N LEU A 13 1.74 -16.29 -6.36
CA LEU A 13 1.03 -17.46 -6.87
C LEU A 13 -0.51 -17.35 -6.77
N GLU A 14 -1.04 -16.40 -6.02
CA GLU A 14 -2.49 -16.15 -5.94
C GLU A 14 -2.89 -15.08 -6.95
N ASN A 15 -3.93 -15.35 -7.75
CA ASN A 15 -4.39 -14.48 -8.84
C ASN A 15 -5.12 -13.22 -8.36
N GLU A 16 -5.21 -12.97 -7.06
CA GLU A 16 -5.91 -11.83 -6.50
C GLU A 16 -5.01 -10.59 -6.46
N LYS A 17 -5.02 -9.88 -7.58
CA LYS A 17 -4.45 -8.54 -7.73
C LYS A 17 -5.55 -7.50 -7.57
N LEU A 18 -5.25 -6.43 -6.83
CA LEU A 18 -6.13 -5.28 -6.68
C LEU A 18 -5.40 -4.01 -7.09
N ASP A 19 -5.97 -3.26 -8.01
CA ASP A 19 -5.56 -1.89 -8.26
C ASP A 19 -6.17 -0.99 -7.19
N PHE A 20 -5.33 -0.19 -6.53
CA PHE A 20 -5.73 0.67 -5.42
C PHE A 20 -5.37 2.13 -5.67
N GLU A 21 -6.16 3.01 -5.06
CA GLU A 21 -5.88 4.43 -4.90
C GLU A 21 -6.33 4.80 -3.48
N ILE A 22 -5.41 5.29 -2.65
CA ILE A 22 -5.65 5.58 -1.22
C ILE A 22 -5.10 6.96 -0.85
N GLN A 23 -5.60 7.50 0.25
CA GLN A 23 -5.10 8.73 0.84
C GLN A 23 -4.56 8.44 2.24
N LEU A 24 -3.28 8.71 2.44
CA LEU A 24 -2.63 8.54 3.74
C LEU A 24 -2.60 9.88 4.47
N ASN A 25 -3.07 9.88 5.72
CA ASN A 25 -3.06 11.06 6.59
C ASN A 25 -1.69 11.30 7.24
N VAL A 26 -0.65 11.35 6.41
CA VAL A 26 0.74 11.62 6.79
C VAL A 26 1.32 12.72 5.89
N PRO A 27 2.41 13.39 6.32
CA PRO A 27 3.07 14.42 5.50
C PRO A 27 3.91 13.84 4.35
N SER A 28 4.47 12.63 4.53
CA SER A 28 5.32 11.94 3.55
C SER A 28 5.39 10.44 3.88
N ILE A 29 5.68 9.61 2.87
CA ILE A 29 5.99 8.18 3.02
C ILE A 29 7.31 7.78 2.32
N TYR A 30 8.11 8.77 1.90
CA TYR A 30 9.42 8.51 1.31
C TYR A 30 10.38 7.93 2.37
N ASP A 31 11.31 7.06 1.94
CA ASP A 31 12.27 6.37 2.82
C ASP A 31 13.10 7.33 3.71
N LYS A 32 13.36 8.55 3.21
CA LYS A 32 14.05 9.61 3.97
C LYS A 32 13.26 10.12 5.19
N ASP A 33 11.93 10.02 5.13
CA ASP A 33 11.01 10.54 6.15
C ASP A 33 10.40 9.40 6.99
N MET A 34 10.31 8.20 6.44
CA MET A 34 9.70 7.02 7.05
C MET A 34 10.32 5.72 6.50
N PRO A 35 10.75 4.78 7.36
CA PRO A 35 11.26 3.49 6.91
C PRO A 35 10.27 2.70 6.03
N ILE A 36 10.77 2.00 5.01
CA ILE A 36 9.97 1.16 4.10
C ILE A 36 8.96 0.24 4.83
N PRO A 37 9.31 -0.46 5.93
CA PRO A 37 8.34 -1.32 6.62
C PRO A 37 7.17 -0.57 7.25
N GLU A 38 7.38 0.68 7.70
CA GLU A 38 6.34 1.51 8.29
C GLU A 38 5.40 2.07 7.23
N SER A 39 5.95 2.59 6.13
CA SER A 39 5.16 3.09 5.00
C SER A 39 4.34 1.97 4.35
N THR A 40 4.92 0.77 4.21
CA THR A 40 4.20 -0.40 3.71
C THR A 40 3.02 -0.77 4.59
N LYS A 41 3.19 -0.79 5.92
CA LYS A 41 2.06 -1.06 6.85
C LYS A 41 0.94 -0.05 6.70
N LEU A 42 1.27 1.25 6.64
CA LEU A 42 0.26 2.30 6.45
C LEU A 42 -0.53 2.13 5.15
N ILE A 43 0.17 1.81 4.05
CA ILE A 43 -0.47 1.56 2.75
C ILE A 43 -1.40 0.36 2.85
N VAL A 44 -0.92 -0.78 3.38
CA VAL A 44 -1.70 -2.03 3.47
C VAL A 44 -2.91 -1.88 4.39
N ASP A 45 -2.75 -1.24 5.55
CA ASP A 45 -3.85 -1.00 6.48
C ASP A 45 -4.94 -0.13 5.85
N GLU A 46 -4.56 0.91 5.12
CA GLU A 46 -5.50 1.80 4.45
C GLU A 46 -6.19 1.10 3.27
N ILE A 47 -5.47 0.26 2.51
CA ILE A 47 -6.08 -0.61 1.48
C ILE A 47 -7.09 -1.55 2.11
N ASN A 48 -6.70 -2.30 3.15
CA ASN A 48 -7.58 -3.23 3.85
C ASN A 48 -8.83 -2.52 4.40
N ARG A 49 -8.67 -1.31 4.94
CA ARG A 49 -9.78 -0.49 5.44
C ARG A 49 -10.73 -0.04 4.35
N LYS A 50 -10.20 0.49 3.23
CA LYS A 50 -10.96 1.07 2.11
C LYS A 50 -11.65 0.00 1.26
N TYR A 51 -10.93 -1.06 0.93
CA TYR A 51 -11.38 -2.12 0.01
C TYR A 51 -11.94 -3.36 0.72
N LYS A 52 -11.95 -3.37 2.08
CA LYS A 52 -12.42 -4.50 2.90
C LYS A 52 -11.68 -5.81 2.60
N THR A 53 -10.39 -5.71 2.38
CA THR A 53 -9.47 -6.83 2.13
C THR A 53 -8.69 -7.19 3.39
N ASN A 54 -7.89 -8.26 3.32
CA ASN A 54 -7.03 -8.73 4.42
C ASN A 54 -5.62 -9.08 3.91
N TYR A 55 -5.01 -8.19 3.13
CA TYR A 55 -3.64 -8.33 2.65
C TYR A 55 -2.66 -8.36 3.83
N SER A 56 -1.69 -9.27 3.75
CA SER A 56 -0.55 -9.34 4.67
C SER A 56 0.45 -8.22 4.38
N TYR A 57 1.25 -7.83 5.38
CA TYR A 57 2.38 -6.92 5.19
C TYR A 57 3.51 -7.52 4.34
N SER A 58 3.44 -8.81 4.02
CA SER A 58 4.33 -9.48 3.07
C SER A 58 3.85 -9.37 1.61
N CYS A 59 2.78 -8.61 1.34
CA CYS A 59 2.25 -8.41 0.01
C CYS A 59 3.27 -7.73 -0.92
N HIS A 60 3.10 -7.95 -2.22
CA HIS A 60 3.83 -7.25 -3.26
C HIS A 60 3.02 -6.05 -3.74
N ILE A 61 3.62 -4.86 -3.69
CA ILE A 61 3.02 -3.64 -4.25
C ILE A 61 3.89 -3.17 -5.42
N ASN A 62 3.35 -3.24 -6.65
CA ASN A 62 4.08 -2.86 -7.84
C ASN A 62 3.16 -2.59 -9.05
N PRO A 63 3.27 -1.44 -9.74
CA PRO A 63 4.07 -0.26 -9.37
C PRO A 63 3.44 0.50 -8.18
N LEU A 64 4.27 1.22 -7.42
CA LEU A 64 3.84 2.17 -6.38
C LEU A 64 4.07 3.59 -6.88
N HIS A 65 3.01 4.38 -6.93
CA HIS A 65 3.07 5.79 -7.30
C HIS A 65 2.59 6.67 -6.14
N ILE A 66 3.26 7.81 -5.99
CA ILE A 66 2.99 8.80 -4.94
C ILE A 66 2.70 10.13 -5.63
N LYS A 67 1.57 10.74 -5.30
CA LYS A 67 1.12 12.06 -5.78
C LYS A 67 1.18 13.09 -4.66
#